data_AF-A0A1J9PC52-F1
#
_entry.id   AF-A0A1J9PC52-F1
#
_cell.length_a   1.000
_cell.length_b   1.000
_cell.length_c   1.000
_cell.angle_alpha   90.00
_cell.angle_beta   90.00
_cell.angle_gamma   90.00
#
_symmetry.space_group_name_H-M   'P 1'
#
loop_
_entity.id
_entity.type
_entity.pdbx_description
1 polymer ?
#
loop_
_entity_poly.entity_id
_entity_poly.type
_entity_poly.pdbx_seq_one_letter_code
_entity_poly.pdbx_strand_id
1 'polypeptide(L)'
;MNLKGTTTDGRMDTLGADQLNTLQSIPVSRRLNQTDRIRAKGIGDHISLPQLVVCGAQSAGKSSVLEGITGFPFPRQDGVCTKFATEIILRHTQNEISITASIIPHNSRTAATADELRNYRRRLSGYDELPETLNDAACCMGIRGFVGSGDSAPAFSVDVPRIEVVGDVGLHLTVVDLPGLVSVENEEHDAHDIKLVEDLVDSYLQSSRTIILAVVQATNDMATQQIIQRARHFDRAGERTVGIITKPDLINKGTEGCIALLTNNLDSTRLKHGFFLLKNPSPQQLEEGISLSERKRQEADFF
;
A
#
# COMPACT_ATOMS: atom_id res chain seq x y z
N MET A 1 45.07 0.21 38.40
CA MET A 1 43.96 -0.63 38.91
C MET A 1 42.71 0.24 38.96
N ASN A 2 41.71 -0.07 38.11
CA ASN A 2 40.25 0.19 38.22
C ASN A 2 39.72 1.61 38.55
N LEU A 3 38.56 2.11 38.08
CA LEU A 3 37.60 1.87 36.99
C LEU A 3 36.41 2.83 37.27
N LYS A 4 35.64 3.20 36.23
CA LYS A 4 34.30 3.89 36.20
C LYS A 4 34.34 5.42 36.30
N GLY A 5 33.72 6.21 35.43
CA GLY A 5 32.63 5.99 34.46
C GLY A 5 31.34 6.65 34.96
N THR A 6 30.94 7.78 34.39
CA THR A 6 29.57 8.31 34.48
C THR A 6 29.15 8.90 33.14
N THR A 7 28.13 8.27 32.57
CA THR A 7 27.42 8.62 31.34
C THR A 7 26.25 9.53 31.71
N THR A 8 26.09 10.64 30.99
CA THR A 8 24.85 11.44 30.98
C THR A 8 24.07 11.07 29.73
N ASP A 9 22.90 10.45 29.91
CA ASP A 9 21.90 10.25 28.86
C ASP A 9 20.50 10.39 29.48
N GLY A 10 19.55 10.86 28.67
CA GLY A 10 18.12 10.84 29.00
C GLY A 10 17.38 12.14 28.71
N ARG A 11 17.20 12.50 27.44
CA ARG A 11 16.12 13.42 27.00
C ARG A 11 15.92 13.46 25.46
N MET A 12 15.49 12.38 24.83
CA MET A 12 14.83 12.44 23.51
C MET A 12 14.19 11.08 23.18
N ASP A 13 12.96 10.81 23.64
CA ASP A 13 12.26 9.56 23.27
C ASP A 13 10.73 9.58 23.46
N THR A 14 10.10 10.76 23.43
CA THR A 14 8.65 10.88 23.73
C THR A 14 7.77 11.36 22.57
N LEU A 15 8.31 11.67 21.40
CA LEU A 15 7.53 12.27 20.31
C LEU A 15 6.96 11.26 19.28
N GLY A 16 7.52 10.05 19.18
CA GLY A 16 7.10 9.04 18.19
C GLY A 16 6.00 8.08 18.66
N ALA A 17 5.99 7.71 19.95
CA ALA A 17 5.02 6.77 20.50
C ALA A 17 3.60 7.36 20.61
N ASP A 18 3.48 8.67 20.80
CA ASP A 18 2.19 9.36 20.93
C ASP A 18 1.39 9.38 19.62
N GLN A 19 2.04 9.39 18.45
CA GLN A 19 1.32 9.49 17.16
C GLN A 19 0.60 8.19 16.77
N LEU A 20 1.18 7.02 17.06
CA LEU A 20 0.51 5.73 16.87
C LEU A 20 -0.57 5.48 17.94
N ASN A 21 -0.35 5.94 19.17
CA ASN A 21 -1.39 5.96 20.22
C ASN A 21 -2.57 6.86 19.85
N THR A 22 -2.38 7.86 18.98
CA THR A 22 -3.46 8.76 18.52
C THR A 22 -4.41 8.05 17.54
N LEU A 23 -3.91 7.13 16.70
CA LEU A 23 -4.76 6.25 15.87
C LEU A 23 -5.46 5.15 16.69
N GLN A 24 -4.84 4.73 17.79
CA GLN A 24 -5.45 3.85 18.80
C GLN A 24 -6.32 4.62 19.81
N SER A 25 -6.40 5.95 19.69
CA SER A 25 -7.15 6.74 20.67
C SER A 25 -8.62 6.34 20.61
N ILE A 26 -9.17 6.08 21.79
CA ILE A 26 -10.57 5.68 22.02
C ILE A 26 -11.57 6.51 21.17
N PRO A 27 -11.39 7.82 20.90
CA PRO A 27 -12.29 8.58 20.04
C PRO A 27 -12.25 8.21 18.54
N VAL A 28 -11.07 7.94 17.96
CA VAL A 28 -10.91 7.63 16.52
C VAL A 28 -11.43 6.21 16.23
N SER A 29 -11.03 5.24 17.04
CA SER A 29 -11.56 3.87 16.98
C SER A 29 -13.06 3.85 17.24
N ARG A 30 -13.60 4.68 18.15
CA ARG A 30 -15.05 4.78 18.38
C ARG A 30 -15.80 5.35 17.18
N ARG A 31 -15.26 6.35 16.47
CA ARG A 31 -15.89 6.92 15.26
C ARG A 31 -15.85 5.93 14.09
N LEU A 32 -14.73 5.26 13.87
CA LEU A 32 -14.60 4.20 12.86
C LEU A 32 -15.53 3.02 13.20
N ASN A 33 -15.56 2.58 14.47
CA ASN A 33 -16.47 1.55 14.98
C ASN A 33 -17.95 1.94 14.91
N GLN A 34 -18.29 3.22 15.09
CA GLN A 34 -19.66 3.70 14.95
C GLN A 34 -20.10 3.66 13.48
N THR A 35 -19.23 4.09 12.57
CA THR A 35 -19.48 3.96 11.12
C THR A 35 -19.67 2.49 10.72
N ASP A 36 -18.87 1.59 11.31
CA ASP A 36 -18.97 0.14 11.09
C ASP A 36 -20.22 -0.50 11.75
N ARG A 37 -20.68 -0.03 12.91
CA ARG A 37 -21.95 -0.48 13.54
C ARG A 37 -23.17 -0.08 12.71
N ILE A 38 -23.10 1.06 12.02
CA ILE A 38 -24.16 1.49 11.08
C ILE A 38 -24.15 0.58 9.84
N ARG A 39 -22.97 0.14 9.38
CA ARG A 39 -22.81 -0.82 8.29
C ARG A 39 -23.34 -2.22 8.63
N ALA A 40 -23.03 -2.74 9.82
CA ALA A 40 -23.47 -4.06 10.30
C ALA A 40 -25.00 -4.19 10.47
N LYS A 41 -25.74 -3.08 10.45
CA LYS A 41 -27.20 -3.03 10.54
C LYS A 41 -27.91 -2.94 9.17
N GLY A 42 -27.21 -3.21 8.07
CA GLY A 42 -27.84 -3.32 6.74
C GLY A 42 -28.19 -1.99 6.07
N ILE A 43 -27.66 -0.86 6.56
CA ILE A 43 -27.76 0.47 5.91
C ILE A 43 -26.57 0.68 4.94
N GLY A 44 -25.75 -0.36 4.74
CA GLY A 44 -24.37 -0.29 4.27
C GLY A 44 -24.13 -0.14 2.77
N ASP A 45 -25.14 -0.05 1.91
CA ASP A 45 -24.91 0.12 0.48
C ASP A 45 -24.60 1.59 0.08
N HIS A 46 -24.67 2.54 1.02
CA HIS A 46 -24.49 3.97 0.73
C HIS A 46 -23.39 4.69 1.53
N ILE A 47 -22.60 3.99 2.36
CA ILE A 47 -21.50 4.59 3.13
C ILE A 47 -20.18 3.85 2.87
N SER A 48 -19.58 4.07 1.69
CA SER A 48 -18.19 3.71 1.43
C SER A 48 -17.26 4.50 2.36
N LEU A 49 -16.47 3.80 3.18
CA LEU A 49 -15.43 4.39 4.04
C LEU A 49 -14.31 4.99 3.20
N PRO A 50 -13.54 5.96 3.74
CA PRO A 50 -12.31 6.39 3.10
C PRO A 50 -11.36 5.21 2.91
N GLN A 51 -10.84 5.05 1.69
CA GLN A 51 -9.87 4.02 1.35
C GLN A 51 -8.49 4.64 1.17
N LEU A 52 -7.45 3.89 1.52
CA LEU A 52 -6.06 4.28 1.34
C LEU A 52 -5.52 3.61 0.09
N VAL A 53 -5.30 4.37 -0.98
CA VAL A 53 -4.77 3.85 -2.24
C VAL A 53 -3.27 4.12 -2.29
N VAL A 54 -2.49 3.07 -2.53
CA VAL A 54 -1.03 3.16 -2.66
C VAL A 54 -0.65 2.99 -4.11
N CYS A 55 0.06 3.99 -4.61
CA CYS A 55 0.40 4.12 -6.01
C CYS A 55 1.74 4.83 -6.14
N GLY A 56 2.46 4.52 -7.21
CA GLY A 56 3.83 4.96 -7.42
C GLY A 56 4.47 4.20 -8.56
N ALA A 57 5.72 4.54 -8.89
CA ALA A 57 6.46 3.82 -9.90
C ALA A 57 6.63 2.34 -9.53
N GLN A 58 6.94 1.52 -10.54
CA GLN A 58 7.41 0.16 -10.33
C GLN A 58 8.61 0.16 -9.36
N SER A 59 8.61 -0.76 -8.40
CA SER A 59 9.70 -0.87 -7.40
C SER A 59 9.95 0.37 -6.53
N ALA A 60 8.99 1.30 -6.42
CA ALA A 60 9.05 2.44 -5.50
C ALA A 60 8.90 2.06 -4.02
N GLY A 61 8.71 0.78 -3.69
CA GLY A 61 8.55 0.32 -2.30
C GLY A 61 7.12 0.39 -1.77
N LYS A 62 6.11 0.40 -2.65
CA LYS A 62 4.66 0.40 -2.31
C LYS A 62 4.30 -0.69 -1.30
N SER A 63 4.60 -1.95 -1.61
CA SER A 63 4.31 -3.10 -0.75
C SER A 63 5.06 -3.01 0.59
N SER A 64 6.28 -2.46 0.63
CA SER A 64 7.01 -2.22 1.88
C SER A 64 6.38 -1.13 2.74
N VAL A 65 5.89 -0.04 2.14
CA VAL A 65 5.11 0.99 2.84
C VAL A 65 3.85 0.35 3.44
N LEU A 66 3.15 -0.46 2.66
CA LEU A 66 1.93 -1.13 3.10
C LEU A 66 2.15 -2.12 4.23
N GLU A 67 3.19 -2.94 4.18
CA GLU A 67 3.60 -3.79 5.30
C GLU A 67 3.88 -2.99 6.57
N GLY A 68 4.48 -1.79 6.43
CA GLY A 68 4.78 -0.93 7.56
C GLY A 68 3.53 -0.39 8.24
N ILE A 69 2.49 -0.08 7.45
CA ILE A 69 1.21 0.45 7.93
C ILE A 69 0.32 -0.66 8.50
N THR A 70 0.24 -1.78 7.80
CA THR A 70 -0.74 -2.85 8.07
C THR A 70 -0.19 -3.95 8.98
N GLY A 71 1.14 -4.10 9.06
CA GLY A 71 1.78 -5.26 9.69
C GLY A 71 1.58 -6.57 8.93
N PHE A 72 0.95 -6.51 7.75
CA PHE A 72 0.56 -7.65 6.94
C PHE A 72 1.59 -7.89 5.85
N PRO A 73 2.14 -9.10 5.65
CA PRO A 73 3.10 -9.38 4.60
C PRO A 73 2.42 -9.30 3.22
N PHE A 74 2.89 -8.41 2.36
CA PHE A 74 2.39 -8.33 0.99
C PHE A 74 3.23 -9.27 0.12
N PRO A 75 2.63 -10.03 -0.81
CA PRO A 75 3.41 -10.89 -1.69
C PRO A 75 4.40 -10.05 -2.51
N ARG A 76 5.66 -10.50 -2.52
CA ARG A 76 6.77 -9.94 -3.28
C ARG A 76 7.33 -11.05 -4.16
N GLN A 77 6.69 -11.33 -5.29
CA GLN A 77 7.30 -12.26 -6.24
C GLN A 77 8.28 -11.48 -7.12
N ASP A 78 9.54 -11.94 -7.14
CA ASP A 78 10.57 -11.41 -8.03
C ASP A 78 10.14 -11.54 -9.49
N GLY A 79 10.20 -10.42 -10.21
CA GLY A 79 9.88 -10.36 -11.65
C GLY A 79 8.40 -10.18 -11.99
N VAL A 80 7.47 -10.35 -11.05
CA VAL A 80 6.04 -10.11 -11.30
C VAL A 80 5.58 -8.96 -10.42
N CYS A 81 5.75 -7.73 -10.93
CA CYS A 81 5.14 -6.56 -10.31
C CYS A 81 3.63 -6.75 -10.17
N THR A 82 3.01 -6.10 -9.18
CA THR A 82 1.56 -6.12 -8.95
C THR A 82 0.80 -5.98 -10.28
N LYS A 83 0.27 -7.08 -10.82
CA LYS A 83 -0.41 -7.15 -12.15
C LYS A 83 -1.91 -6.82 -12.08
N PHE A 84 -2.41 -6.55 -10.88
CA PHE A 84 -3.81 -6.27 -10.60
C PHE A 84 -3.89 -5.47 -9.30
N ALA A 85 -4.93 -4.65 -9.14
CA ALA A 85 -5.18 -3.99 -7.87
C ALA A 85 -5.51 -5.03 -6.79
N THR A 86 -4.96 -4.90 -5.59
CA THR A 86 -5.28 -5.78 -4.46
C THR A 86 -5.92 -4.97 -3.34
N GLU A 87 -7.15 -5.33 -2.96
CA GLU A 87 -7.85 -4.70 -1.84
C GLU A 87 -7.62 -5.51 -0.56
N ILE A 88 -7.12 -4.86 0.48
CA ILE A 88 -6.97 -5.44 1.83
C ILE A 88 -7.84 -4.68 2.80
N ILE A 89 -8.73 -5.41 3.46
CA ILE A 89 -9.67 -4.88 4.43
C ILE A 89 -9.29 -5.42 5.80
N LEU A 90 -8.89 -4.53 6.70
CA LEU A 90 -8.61 -4.83 8.10
C LEU A 90 -9.81 -4.41 8.95
N ARG A 91 -10.34 -5.33 9.75
CA ARG A 91 -11.45 -5.09 10.67
C ARG A 91 -11.09 -5.59 12.06
N HIS A 92 -10.97 -4.67 13.01
CA HIS A 92 -10.69 -5.06 14.38
C HIS A 92 -11.94 -5.56 15.13
N THR A 93 -11.80 -6.73 15.75
CA THR A 93 -12.78 -7.35 16.64
C THR A 93 -12.04 -8.04 17.78
N GLN A 94 -12.73 -8.37 18.87
CA GLN A 94 -12.15 -9.13 19.99
C GLN A 94 -12.09 -10.66 19.73
N ASN A 95 -12.42 -11.09 18.52
CA ASN A 95 -12.45 -12.50 18.14
C ASN A 95 -11.09 -12.93 17.57
N GLU A 96 -10.91 -14.25 17.45
CA GLU A 96 -9.79 -14.83 16.73
C GLU A 96 -9.69 -14.29 15.30
N ILE A 97 -8.45 -14.20 14.81
CA ILE A 97 -8.18 -13.72 13.46
C ILE A 97 -8.77 -14.70 12.45
N SER A 98 -9.52 -14.15 11.51
CA SER A 98 -10.06 -14.84 10.35
C SER A 98 -9.66 -14.08 9.11
N ILE A 99 -9.12 -14.82 8.14
CA ILE A 99 -8.65 -14.27 6.87
C ILE A 99 -9.46 -14.92 5.75
N THR A 100 -10.06 -14.10 4.89
CA THR A 100 -10.87 -14.56 3.75
C THR A 100 -10.41 -13.86 2.48
N ALA A 101 -10.09 -14.63 1.45
CA ALA A 101 -9.84 -14.14 0.10
C ALA A 101 -11.10 -14.31 -0.77
N SER A 102 -11.34 -13.34 -1.63
CA SER A 102 -12.42 -13.31 -2.63
C SER A 102 -11.98 -12.51 -3.85
N ILE A 103 -12.70 -12.58 -4.97
CA ILE A 103 -12.41 -11.78 -6.16
C ILE A 103 -13.61 -10.89 -6.47
N ILE A 104 -13.35 -9.62 -6.77
CA ILE A 104 -14.32 -8.69 -7.30
C ILE A 104 -14.14 -8.64 -8.82
N PRO A 105 -15.07 -9.20 -9.60
CA PRO A 105 -14.99 -9.10 -11.05
C PRO A 105 -15.26 -7.67 -11.51
N HIS A 106 -14.55 -7.23 -12.53
CA HIS A 106 -14.81 -5.96 -13.19
C HIS A 106 -16.10 -6.03 -14.02
N ASN A 107 -16.76 -4.89 -14.20
CA ASN A 107 -18.03 -4.78 -14.93
C ASN A 107 -17.92 -5.15 -16.42
N SER A 108 -16.71 -5.26 -16.97
CA SER A 108 -16.46 -5.70 -18.35
C SER A 108 -16.50 -7.22 -18.53
N ARG A 109 -16.50 -8.00 -17.44
CA ARG A 109 -16.56 -9.47 -17.50
C ARG A 109 -17.95 -9.94 -17.92
N THR A 110 -18.02 -11.05 -18.64
CA THR A 110 -19.30 -11.70 -18.95
C THR A 110 -20.00 -12.16 -17.67
N ALA A 111 -21.33 -12.28 -17.68
CA ALA A 111 -22.07 -12.72 -16.49
C ALA A 111 -21.57 -14.08 -15.95
N ALA A 112 -21.32 -15.04 -16.84
CA ALA A 112 -20.80 -16.36 -16.47
C ALA A 112 -19.43 -16.28 -15.77
N THR A 113 -18.46 -15.58 -16.38
CA THR A 113 -17.13 -15.41 -15.78
C THR A 113 -17.19 -14.60 -14.48
N ALA A 114 -18.03 -13.57 -14.42
CA ALA A 114 -18.19 -12.76 -13.21
C ALA A 114 -18.76 -13.61 -12.05
N ASP A 115 -19.69 -14.52 -12.33
CA ASP A 115 -20.25 -15.41 -11.32
C ASP A 115 -19.23 -16.47 -10.86
N GLU A 116 -18.42 -17.01 -11.77
CA GLU A 116 -17.29 -17.88 -11.42
C GLU A 116 -16.29 -17.17 -10.49
N LEU A 117 -15.90 -15.94 -10.83
CA LEU A 117 -14.98 -15.13 -10.00
C LEU A 117 -15.60 -14.77 -8.63
N ARG A 118 -16.90 -14.45 -8.57
CA ARG A 118 -17.60 -14.19 -7.30
C ARG A 118 -17.69 -15.43 -6.41
N ASN A 119 -17.76 -16.62 -7.02
CA ASN A 119 -17.80 -17.89 -6.29
C ASN A 119 -16.43 -18.28 -5.73
N TYR A 120 -15.34 -17.66 -6.19
CA TYR A 120 -14.03 -17.82 -5.58
C TYR A 120 -14.04 -17.26 -4.15
N ARG A 121 -13.91 -18.16 -3.16
CA ARG A 121 -13.77 -17.80 -1.77
C ARG A 121 -12.86 -18.79 -1.06
N ARG A 122 -11.75 -18.31 -0.51
CA ARG A 122 -10.79 -19.12 0.26
C ARG A 122 -10.68 -18.56 1.66
N ARG A 123 -10.80 -19.41 2.68
CA ARG A 123 -10.51 -19.05 4.07
C ARG A 123 -9.10 -19.53 4.39
N LEU A 124 -8.27 -18.67 4.95
CA LEU A 124 -6.88 -18.97 5.26
C LEU A 124 -6.74 -19.21 6.77
N SER A 125 -5.83 -20.10 7.13
CA SER A 125 -5.48 -20.38 8.53
C SER A 125 -4.42 -19.41 9.06
N GLY A 126 -3.63 -18.83 8.15
CA GLY A 126 -2.55 -17.91 8.47
C GLY A 126 -2.14 -17.04 7.27
N TYR A 127 -1.18 -16.15 7.50
CA TYR A 127 -0.65 -15.24 6.49
C TYR A 127 0.31 -15.92 5.50
N ASP A 128 0.85 -17.07 5.88
CA ASP A 128 1.72 -17.92 5.06
C ASP A 128 1.02 -18.46 3.80
N GLU A 129 -0.30 -18.66 3.86
CA GLU A 129 -1.11 -19.11 2.72
C GLU A 129 -1.45 -17.99 1.71
N LEU A 130 -1.13 -16.73 2.01
CA LEU A 130 -1.52 -15.59 1.16
C LEU A 130 -0.86 -15.58 -0.21
N PRO A 131 0.45 -15.81 -0.35
CA PRO A 131 1.09 -15.79 -1.66
C PRO A 131 0.49 -16.84 -2.59
N GLU A 132 0.22 -18.04 -2.07
CA GLU A 132 -0.44 -19.12 -2.81
C GLU A 132 -1.88 -18.73 -3.17
N THR A 133 -2.64 -18.19 -2.22
CA THR A 133 -4.02 -17.75 -2.46
C THR A 133 -4.11 -16.65 -3.52
N LEU A 134 -3.19 -15.69 -3.51
CA LEU A 134 -3.15 -14.62 -4.50
C LEU A 134 -2.71 -15.12 -5.87
N ASN A 135 -1.83 -16.13 -5.92
CA ASN A 135 -1.49 -16.84 -7.15
C ASN A 135 -2.71 -17.59 -7.72
N ASP A 136 -3.46 -18.32 -6.89
CA ASP A 136 -4.70 -18.99 -7.31
C ASP A 136 -5.73 -17.99 -7.85
N ALA A 137 -5.89 -16.85 -7.16
CA ALA A 137 -6.76 -15.79 -7.64
C ALA A 137 -6.30 -15.25 -8.99
N ALA A 138 -5.00 -15.06 -9.20
CA ALA A 138 -4.42 -14.63 -10.47
C ALA A 138 -4.64 -15.66 -11.60
N CYS A 139 -4.56 -16.95 -11.29
CA CYS A 139 -4.94 -18.04 -12.19
C CYS A 139 -6.43 -17.95 -12.57
N CYS A 140 -7.33 -17.76 -11.59
CA CYS A 140 -8.77 -17.61 -11.84
C CYS A 140 -9.08 -16.38 -12.71
N MET A 141 -8.34 -15.28 -12.54
CA MET A 141 -8.48 -14.06 -13.35
C MET A 141 -7.91 -14.22 -14.78
N GLY A 142 -7.16 -15.29 -15.04
CA GLY A 142 -6.60 -15.61 -16.36
C GLY A 142 -5.40 -14.74 -16.75
N ILE A 143 -4.55 -14.36 -15.79
CA ILE A 143 -3.44 -13.42 -16.00
C ILE A 143 -2.21 -14.12 -16.58
N ARG A 144 -1.52 -13.49 -17.53
CA ARG A 144 -0.28 -14.00 -18.14
C ARG A 144 0.80 -14.23 -17.09
N GLY A 145 1.44 -15.40 -17.14
CA GLY A 145 2.46 -15.83 -16.19
C GLY A 145 1.93 -16.65 -15.01
N PHE A 146 0.60 -16.71 -14.85
CA PHE A 146 -0.06 -17.55 -13.84
C PHE A 146 -0.79 -18.74 -14.47
N VAL A 147 -1.43 -18.52 -15.63
CA VAL A 147 -2.01 -19.60 -16.45
C VAL A 147 -0.98 -20.16 -17.43
N GLY A 148 -0.95 -21.49 -17.59
CA GLY A 148 -0.12 -22.20 -18.57
C GLY A 148 -0.57 -22.04 -20.04
N SER A 149 -1.50 -21.13 -20.31
CA SER A 149 -1.98 -20.77 -21.64
C SER A 149 -1.02 -19.72 -22.21
N GLY A 150 -0.49 -19.94 -23.42
CA GLY A 150 0.53 -19.06 -24.04
C GLY A 150 0.12 -17.59 -24.22
N ASP A 151 0.95 -16.83 -24.94
CA ASP A 151 1.00 -15.35 -25.09
C ASP A 151 -0.32 -14.54 -25.30
N SER A 152 -1.50 -15.18 -25.40
CA SER A 152 -2.79 -14.49 -25.57
C SER A 152 -3.46 -14.03 -24.26
N ALA A 153 -2.94 -14.41 -23.08
CA ALA A 153 -3.48 -13.93 -21.81
C ALA A 153 -3.09 -12.45 -21.56
N PRO A 154 -3.96 -11.63 -20.93
CA PRO A 154 -3.63 -10.23 -20.60
C PRO A 154 -2.52 -10.18 -19.55
N ALA A 155 -1.60 -9.20 -19.68
CA ALA A 155 -0.52 -9.02 -18.70
C ALA A 155 -1.04 -8.45 -17.37
N PHE A 156 -2.13 -7.68 -17.42
CA PHE A 156 -2.78 -7.08 -16.26
C PHE A 156 -4.26 -7.44 -16.19
N SER A 157 -4.82 -7.44 -14.98
CA SER A 157 -6.26 -7.59 -14.77
C SER A 157 -6.86 -6.37 -14.09
N VAL A 158 -8.08 -6.03 -14.52
CA VAL A 158 -8.95 -5.04 -13.87
C VAL A 158 -9.83 -5.68 -12.79
N ASP A 159 -9.84 -7.01 -12.69
CA ASP A 159 -10.45 -7.70 -11.55
C ASP A 159 -9.59 -7.51 -10.30
N VAL A 160 -10.23 -7.51 -9.13
CA VAL A 160 -9.59 -7.10 -7.87
C VAL A 160 -9.69 -8.23 -6.85
N PRO A 161 -8.60 -8.95 -6.55
CA PRO A 161 -8.57 -9.80 -5.38
C PRO A 161 -8.72 -8.96 -4.12
N ARG A 162 -9.60 -9.43 -3.24
CA ARG A 162 -9.91 -8.83 -1.95
C ARG A 162 -9.54 -9.80 -0.84
N ILE A 163 -8.67 -9.36 0.05
CA ILE A 163 -8.33 -10.03 1.29
C ILE A 163 -9.00 -9.30 2.45
N GLU A 164 -9.87 -9.98 3.18
CA GLU A 164 -10.49 -9.47 4.38
C GLU A 164 -9.90 -10.16 5.61
N VAL A 165 -9.30 -9.38 6.51
CA VAL A 165 -8.74 -9.80 7.78
C VAL A 165 -9.62 -9.24 8.89
N VAL A 166 -10.32 -10.11 9.60
CA VAL A 166 -11.18 -9.74 10.74
C VAL A 166 -10.66 -10.41 12.00
N GLY A 167 -10.34 -9.65 13.03
CA GLY A 167 -9.80 -10.18 14.29
C GLY A 167 -9.14 -9.12 15.14
N ASP A 168 -8.29 -9.50 16.09
CA ASP A 168 -7.60 -8.54 16.96
C ASP A 168 -6.41 -7.84 16.26
N VAL A 169 -6.70 -7.05 15.22
CA VAL A 169 -5.69 -6.37 14.38
C VAL A 169 -5.42 -4.91 14.78
N GLY A 170 -6.20 -4.36 15.72
CA GLY A 170 -6.08 -2.98 16.20
C GLY A 170 -6.42 -1.87 15.19
N LEU A 171 -6.84 -2.21 13.96
CA LEU A 171 -7.05 -1.28 12.86
C LEU A 171 -8.39 -1.54 12.15
N HIS A 172 -9.05 -0.45 11.72
CA HIS A 172 -10.20 -0.49 10.80
C HIS A 172 -9.83 0.29 9.54
N LEU A 173 -9.29 -0.40 8.55
CA LEU A 173 -8.68 0.24 7.39
C LEU A 173 -8.95 -0.57 6.13
N THR A 174 -9.29 0.11 5.04
CA THR A 174 -9.27 -0.47 3.70
C THR A 174 -8.09 0.13 2.94
N VAL A 175 -7.22 -0.74 2.46
CA VAL A 175 -6.03 -0.43 1.68
C VAL A 175 -6.19 -1.02 0.30
N VAL A 176 -5.77 -0.29 -0.72
CA VAL A 176 -5.66 -0.80 -2.08
C VAL A 176 -4.22 -0.64 -2.56
N ASP A 177 -3.56 -1.74 -2.88
CA ASP A 177 -2.28 -1.73 -3.60
C ASP A 177 -2.57 -1.70 -5.10
N LEU A 178 -2.03 -0.71 -5.80
CA LEU A 178 -2.18 -0.60 -7.26
C LEU A 178 -0.91 -1.06 -7.98
N PRO A 179 -1.04 -1.54 -9.22
CA PRO A 179 0.09 -1.75 -10.12
C PRO A 179 1.02 -0.53 -10.16
N GLY A 180 2.32 -0.79 -10.28
CA GLY A 180 3.28 0.28 -10.46
C GLY A 180 3.09 0.96 -11.82
N LEU A 181 3.17 2.29 -11.86
CA LEU A 181 3.15 3.01 -13.13
C LEU A 181 4.42 2.67 -13.92
N VAL A 182 4.24 2.15 -15.14
CA VAL A 182 5.28 1.83 -16.13
C VAL A 182 5.13 2.80 -17.30
N SER A 183 6.24 3.23 -17.89
CA SER A 183 6.22 4.27 -18.94
C SER A 183 6.94 3.87 -20.22
N VAL A 184 7.44 2.64 -20.27
CA VAL A 184 8.24 2.15 -21.40
C VAL A 184 7.71 0.79 -21.76
N GLU A 185 7.35 0.64 -23.02
CA GLU A 185 7.03 -0.66 -23.62
C GLU A 185 8.26 -1.56 -23.52
N ASN A 186 8.07 -2.79 -23.09
CA ASN A 186 9.12 -3.80 -23.02
C ASN A 186 8.56 -5.14 -23.52
N GLU A 187 9.37 -6.20 -23.48
CA GLU A 187 8.93 -7.54 -23.90
C GLU A 187 7.76 -8.07 -23.05
N GLU A 188 7.52 -7.49 -21.88
CA GLU A 188 6.48 -7.90 -20.92
C GLU A 188 5.19 -7.06 -20.98
N HIS A 189 5.25 -5.84 -21.54
CA HIS A 189 4.20 -4.82 -21.50
C HIS A 189 4.11 -4.06 -22.82
N ASP A 190 2.94 -4.12 -23.45
CA ASP A 190 2.64 -3.32 -24.64
C ASP A 190 1.96 -1.97 -24.30
N ALA A 191 1.72 -1.14 -25.31
CA ALA A 191 1.03 0.15 -25.15
C ALA A 191 -0.39 0.03 -24.55
N HIS A 192 -1.06 -1.10 -24.80
CA HIS A 192 -2.40 -1.36 -24.31
C HIS A 192 -2.38 -1.70 -22.81
N ASP A 193 -1.42 -2.51 -22.38
CA ASP A 193 -1.16 -2.86 -20.99
C ASP A 193 -0.83 -1.63 -20.15
N ILE A 194 0.06 -0.76 -20.66
CA ILE A 194 0.40 0.50 -19.99
C ILE A 194 -0.86 1.34 -19.78
N LYS A 195 -1.66 1.51 -20.84
CA LYS A 195 -2.90 2.28 -20.75
C LYS A 195 -3.90 1.67 -19.78
N LEU A 196 -4.03 0.34 -19.74
CA LEU A 196 -4.91 -0.35 -18.80
C LEU A 196 -4.50 -0.07 -17.34
N VAL A 197 -3.20 -0.10 -17.03
CA VAL A 197 -2.68 0.26 -15.71
C VAL A 197 -2.98 1.72 -15.36
N GLU A 198 -2.78 2.64 -16.32
CA GLU A 198 -3.08 4.05 -16.13
C GLU A 198 -4.57 4.29 -15.86
N ASP A 199 -5.45 3.71 -16.68
CA ASP A 199 -6.90 3.81 -16.53
C ASP A 199 -7.37 3.20 -15.20
N LEU A 200 -6.78 2.06 -14.79
CA LEU A 200 -7.05 1.44 -13.49
C LEU A 200 -6.66 2.39 -12.36
N VAL A 201 -5.44 2.93 -12.36
CA VAL A 201 -4.97 3.86 -11.32
C VAL A 201 -5.87 5.10 -11.26
N ASP A 202 -6.16 5.70 -12.40
CA ASP A 202 -6.99 6.91 -12.49
C ASP A 202 -8.40 6.67 -11.94
N SER A 203 -8.99 5.49 -12.18
CA SER A 203 -10.31 5.13 -11.63
C SER A 203 -10.35 5.18 -10.09
N TYR A 204 -9.25 4.80 -9.42
CA TYR A 204 -9.13 4.87 -7.97
C TYR A 204 -8.82 6.29 -7.48
N LEU A 205 -7.97 7.03 -8.21
CA LEU A 205 -7.60 8.40 -7.86
C LEU A 205 -8.75 9.40 -8.05
N GLN A 206 -9.63 9.17 -9.02
CA GLN A 206 -10.79 10.03 -9.31
C GLN A 206 -11.81 10.06 -8.17
N SER A 207 -11.91 9.00 -7.38
CA SER A 207 -12.83 8.95 -6.24
C SER A 207 -12.43 9.94 -5.15
N SER A 208 -13.33 10.86 -4.80
CA SER A 208 -13.11 11.86 -3.74
C SER A 208 -12.99 11.26 -2.34
N ARG A 209 -13.36 9.98 -2.17
CA ARG A 209 -13.23 9.23 -0.91
C ARG A 209 -11.88 8.52 -0.76
N THR A 210 -11.05 8.54 -1.80
CA THR A 210 -9.72 7.95 -1.79
C THR A 210 -8.71 8.91 -1.20
N ILE A 211 -8.01 8.48 -0.15
CA ILE A 211 -6.75 9.08 0.30
C ILE A 211 -5.63 8.45 -0.52
N ILE A 212 -4.84 9.29 -1.18
CA ILE A 212 -3.77 8.90 -2.09
C ILE A 212 -2.46 8.88 -1.32
N LEU A 213 -1.83 7.71 -1.21
CA LEU A 213 -0.43 7.59 -0.81
C LEU A 213 0.43 7.52 -2.07
N ALA A 214 1.00 8.68 -2.42
CA ALA A 214 1.91 8.80 -3.55
C ALA A 214 3.32 8.38 -3.13
N VAL A 215 3.67 7.13 -3.43
CA VAL A 215 4.98 6.55 -3.11
C VAL A 215 5.97 6.88 -4.20
N VAL A 216 7.03 7.59 -3.82
CA VAL A 216 8.06 8.13 -4.70
C VAL A 216 9.44 7.76 -4.17
N GLN A 217 10.37 7.45 -5.07
CA GLN A 217 11.75 7.18 -4.66
C GLN A 217 12.48 8.51 -4.39
N ALA A 218 13.36 8.52 -3.38
CA ALA A 218 14.21 9.64 -3.05
C ALA A 218 15.26 9.86 -4.16
N THR A 219 14.93 10.72 -5.12
CA THR A 219 15.82 11.12 -6.22
C THR A 219 15.78 12.64 -6.38
N ASN A 220 16.71 13.19 -7.16
CA ASN A 220 16.82 14.64 -7.36
C ASN A 220 15.62 15.25 -8.12
N ASP A 221 14.73 14.45 -8.70
CA ASP A 221 13.63 14.93 -9.53
C ASP A 221 12.30 14.24 -9.18
N MET A 222 11.82 14.49 -7.95
CA MET A 222 10.55 13.92 -7.49
C MET A 222 9.32 14.54 -8.16
N ALA A 223 9.40 15.82 -8.56
CA ALA A 223 8.27 16.53 -9.15
C ALA A 223 7.88 16.01 -10.54
N THR A 224 8.82 15.36 -11.25
CA THR A 224 8.56 14.70 -12.54
C THR A 224 8.04 13.28 -12.41
N GLN A 225 8.02 12.70 -11.20
CA GLN A 225 7.44 11.37 -11.01
C GLN A 225 5.94 11.40 -11.33
N GLN A 226 5.52 10.51 -12.23
CA GLN A 226 4.17 10.49 -12.79
C GLN A 226 3.09 10.44 -11.72
N ILE A 227 3.33 9.75 -10.59
CA ILE A 227 2.31 9.66 -9.57
C ILE A 227 1.99 11.01 -8.93
N ILE A 228 2.98 11.90 -8.79
CA ILE A 228 2.76 13.25 -8.26
C ILE A 228 1.97 14.09 -9.25
N GLN A 229 2.25 13.96 -10.55
CA GLN A 229 1.51 14.65 -11.60
C GLN A 229 0.06 14.17 -11.68
N ARG A 230 -0.17 12.84 -11.66
CA ARG A 230 -1.50 12.22 -11.65
C ARG A 230 -2.29 12.57 -10.39
N ALA A 231 -1.68 12.48 -9.22
CA ALA A 231 -2.33 12.86 -7.96
C ALA A 231 -2.77 14.33 -8.00
N ARG A 232 -1.94 15.25 -8.50
CA ARG A 232 -2.30 16.67 -8.68
C ARG A 232 -3.42 16.89 -9.71
N HIS A 233 -3.54 16.03 -10.72
CA HIS A 233 -4.63 16.10 -11.68
C HIS A 233 -5.98 15.88 -11.00
N PHE A 234 -6.08 14.89 -10.10
CA PHE A 234 -7.31 14.55 -9.38
C PHE A 234 -7.46 15.23 -8.00
N ASP A 235 -6.39 15.79 -7.45
CA ASP A 235 -6.33 16.45 -6.15
C ASP A 235 -5.40 17.67 -6.21
N ARG A 236 -5.81 18.69 -6.97
CA ARG A 236 -5.01 19.90 -7.22
C ARG A 236 -4.64 20.67 -5.94
N ALA A 237 -5.51 20.62 -4.94
CA ALA A 237 -5.30 21.28 -3.65
C ALA A 237 -4.48 20.41 -2.66
N GLY A 238 -4.20 19.14 -3.02
CA GLY A 238 -3.43 18.22 -2.20
C GLY A 238 -4.11 17.89 -0.87
N GLU A 239 -5.45 17.91 -0.81
CA GLU A 239 -6.21 17.76 0.44
C GLU A 239 -6.36 16.32 0.90
N ARG A 240 -6.17 15.37 -0.01
CA ARG A 240 -6.31 13.93 0.24
C ARG A 240 -5.09 13.15 -0.27
N THR A 241 -4.02 13.85 -0.62
CA THR A 241 -2.76 13.26 -1.09
C THR A 241 -1.70 13.41 -0.01
N VAL A 242 -1.03 12.30 0.28
CA VAL A 242 0.11 12.19 1.19
C VAL A 242 1.29 11.68 0.39
N GLY A 243 2.41 12.41 0.41
CA GLY A 243 3.63 12.00 -0.27
C GLY A 243 4.47 11.09 0.63
N ILE A 244 4.87 9.92 0.13
CA ILE A 244 5.75 8.98 0.83
C ILE A 244 7.03 8.83 0.03
N ILE A 245 8.14 9.27 0.61
CA ILE A 245 9.46 9.22 -0.01
C ILE A 245 10.20 7.99 0.52
N THR A 246 10.59 7.07 -0.37
CA THR A 246 11.26 5.82 -0.03
C THR A 246 12.68 5.78 -0.57
N LYS A 247 13.46 4.78 -0.13
CA LYS A 247 14.86 4.58 -0.53
C LYS A 247 15.75 5.80 -0.28
N PRO A 248 15.69 6.42 0.91
CA PRO A 248 16.55 7.57 1.23
C PRO A 248 18.04 7.21 1.20
N ASP A 249 18.39 5.93 1.29
CA ASP A 249 19.75 5.42 1.13
C ASP A 249 20.35 5.62 -0.27
N LEU A 250 19.53 5.88 -1.28
CA LEU A 250 19.98 6.14 -2.66
C LEU A 250 20.24 7.63 -2.95
N ILE A 251 20.05 8.51 -1.96
CA ILE A 251 20.30 9.94 -2.12
C ILE A 251 21.81 10.17 -2.30
N ASN A 252 22.17 10.93 -3.34
CA ASN A 252 23.55 11.31 -3.58
C ASN A 252 24.04 12.25 -2.49
N LYS A 253 25.24 11.98 -1.96
CA LYS A 253 25.88 12.85 -0.97
C LYS A 253 26.03 14.27 -1.53
N GLY A 254 25.49 15.27 -0.82
CA GLY A 254 25.47 16.67 -1.22
C GLY A 254 24.16 17.15 -1.87
N THR A 255 23.18 16.28 -2.13
CA THR A 255 21.84 16.68 -2.62
C THR A 255 20.73 16.52 -1.58
N GLU A 256 21.07 16.19 -0.33
CA GLU A 256 20.13 15.98 0.77
C GLU A 256 19.29 17.25 1.05
N GLY A 257 19.88 18.44 0.84
CA GLY A 257 19.21 19.72 1.04
C GLY A 257 17.96 19.89 0.17
N CYS A 258 17.95 19.36 -1.05
CA CYS A 258 16.77 19.41 -1.93
C CYS A 258 15.60 18.60 -1.36
N ILE A 259 15.90 17.42 -0.81
CA ILE A 259 14.90 16.55 -0.19
C ILE A 259 14.41 17.14 1.13
N ALA A 260 15.28 17.79 1.90
CA ALA A 260 14.90 18.51 3.11
C ALA A 260 13.95 19.70 2.82
N LEU A 261 14.11 20.40 1.70
CA LEU A 261 13.17 21.45 1.29
C LEU A 261 11.80 20.89 0.89
N LEU A 262 11.79 19.72 0.25
CA LEU A 262 10.58 19.00 -0.15
C LEU A 262 9.80 18.44 1.05
N THR A 263 10.47 17.81 2.02
CA THR A 263 9.83 17.31 3.25
C THR A 263 9.22 18.45 4.07
N ASN A 264 9.84 19.64 4.03
CA ASN A 264 9.29 20.85 4.64
C ASN A 264 8.18 21.52 3.81
N ASN A 265 7.75 20.92 2.69
CA ASN A 265 6.66 21.44 1.84
C ASN A 265 6.96 22.83 1.25
N LEU A 266 8.25 23.16 1.09
CA LEU A 266 8.72 24.47 0.63
C LEU A 266 8.90 24.55 -0.89
N ASP A 267 8.82 23.42 -1.59
CA ASP A 267 8.88 23.34 -3.05
C ASP A 267 7.52 23.67 -3.72
N SER A 268 7.51 23.73 -5.04
CA SER A 268 6.34 23.88 -5.92
C SER A 268 5.28 22.77 -5.72
N THR A 269 5.70 21.57 -5.32
CA THR A 269 4.89 20.41 -4.91
C THR A 269 4.41 20.55 -3.49
N ARG A 270 3.36 21.35 -3.27
CA ARG A 270 2.72 21.46 -1.96
C ARG A 270 1.59 20.45 -1.78
N LEU A 271 1.68 19.63 -0.74
CA LEU A 271 0.62 18.74 -0.27
C LEU A 271 0.14 19.20 1.10
N LYS A 272 -1.18 19.21 1.35
CA LYS A 272 -1.73 19.68 2.64
C LYS A 272 -1.27 18.83 3.82
N HIS A 273 -1.07 17.53 3.57
CA HIS A 273 -0.56 16.58 4.54
C HIS A 273 0.97 16.42 4.52
N GLY A 274 1.66 17.12 3.63
CA GLY A 274 3.12 17.08 3.51
C GLY A 274 3.67 15.78 2.92
N PHE A 275 4.98 15.61 3.11
CA PHE A 275 5.75 14.45 2.68
C PHE A 275 6.41 13.78 3.88
N PHE A 276 6.42 12.45 3.87
CA PHE A 276 7.05 11.62 4.89
C PHE A 276 8.18 10.82 4.25
N LEU A 277 9.35 10.83 4.88
CA LEU A 277 10.51 10.06 4.47
C LEU A 277 10.52 8.74 5.24
N LEU A 278 10.69 7.61 4.53
CA LEU A 278 10.59 6.27 5.10
C LEU A 278 11.80 5.42 4.69
N LYS A 279 12.48 4.81 5.67
CA LYS A 279 13.52 3.81 5.42
C LYS A 279 12.91 2.42 5.48
N ASN A 280 12.70 1.82 4.31
CA ASN A 280 12.25 0.44 4.21
C ASN A 280 13.43 -0.55 4.36
N PRO A 281 13.17 -1.77 4.87
CA PRO A 281 14.12 -2.87 4.81
C PRO A 281 14.53 -3.19 3.38
N SER A 282 15.74 -3.71 3.21
CA SER A 282 16.22 -4.20 1.91
C SER A 282 15.50 -5.51 1.52
N PRO A 283 15.48 -5.88 0.23
CA PRO A 283 14.91 -7.17 -0.21
C PRO A 283 15.46 -8.37 0.58
N GLN A 284 16.78 -8.40 0.79
CA GLN A 284 17.44 -9.45 1.57
C GLN A 284 16.92 -9.52 3.02
N GLN A 285 16.77 -8.39 3.70
CA GLN A 285 16.25 -8.37 5.07
C GLN A 285 14.79 -8.85 5.16
N LEU A 286 14.03 -8.66 4.09
CA LEU A 286 12.65 -9.10 4.01
C LEU A 286 12.57 -10.62 3.79
N GLU A 287 13.45 -11.18 2.97
CA GLU A 287 13.62 -12.63 2.82
C GLU A 287 14.04 -13.30 4.13
N GLU A 288 14.89 -12.64 4.91
CA GLU A 288 15.33 -13.08 6.24
C GLU A 288 14.24 -12.93 7.33
N GLY A 289 13.07 -12.35 7.00
CA GLY A 289 11.94 -12.24 7.91
C GLY A 289 12.14 -11.20 9.02
N ILE A 290 12.68 -10.02 8.69
CA ILE A 290 12.89 -8.92 9.64
C ILE A 290 11.61 -8.59 10.44
N SER A 291 11.73 -8.53 11.76
CA SER A 291 10.61 -8.17 12.64
C SER A 291 10.24 -6.68 12.52
N LEU A 292 8.98 -6.33 12.83
CA LEU A 292 8.53 -4.93 12.86
C LEU A 292 9.33 -4.07 13.85
N SER A 293 9.73 -4.64 14.99
CA SER A 293 10.56 -3.93 15.98
C SER A 293 11.94 -3.63 15.43
N GLU A 294 12.54 -4.59 14.72
CA GLU A 294 13.85 -4.43 14.09
C GLU A 294 13.79 -3.40 12.96
N ARG A 295 12.74 -3.45 12.13
CA ARG A 295 12.48 -2.46 11.09
C ARG A 295 12.43 -1.04 11.66
N LYS A 296 11.69 -0.83 12.76
CA LYS A 296 11.59 0.49 13.42
C LYS A 296 12.94 0.96 13.96
N ARG A 297 13.72 0.04 14.56
CA ARG A 297 15.06 0.35 15.06
C ARG A 297 15.98 0.81 13.93
N GLN A 298 16.03 0.06 12.83
CA GLN A 298 16.88 0.42 11.68
C GLN A 298 16.48 1.73 11.01
N GLU A 299 15.18 2.02 10.96
CA GLU A 299 14.69 3.32 10.49
C GLU A 299 15.12 4.46 11.42
N ALA A 300 14.99 4.28 12.73
CA ALA A 300 15.45 5.26 13.72
C ALA A 300 16.97 5.46 13.70
N ASP A 301 17.75 4.40 13.49
CA ASP A 301 19.22 4.48 13.41
C ASP A 301 19.69 5.19 12.12
N PHE A 302 18.86 5.20 11.07
CA PHE A 302 19.19 5.84 9.79
C PHE A 302 18.99 7.37 9.81
N PHE A 303 18.02 7.87 10.57
CA PHE A 303 17.63 9.29 10.62
C PHE A 303 18.20 10.02 11.84
#